data_AF-A0AAW8KK11-F1
#
_entry.id   AF-A0AAW8KK11-F1
#
_cell.length_a   1.000
_cell.length_b   1.000
_cell.length_c   1.000
_cell.angle_alpha   90.00
_cell.angle_beta   90.00
_cell.angle_gamma   90.00
#
_symmetry.space_group_name_H-M   'P 1'
#
loop_
_entity.id
_entity.type
_entity.pdbx_description
1 polymer ?
#
loop_
_entity_poly.entity_id
_entity_poly.type
_entity_poly.pdbx_seq_one_letter_code
_entity_poly.pdbx_strand_id
1 'polypeptide(L)' 'MNIQEASRQTGISKDMIRFYEKKGLIHPKRSENNYRDYSIH' A
#
# COMPACT_ATOMS: atom_id res chain seq x y z
N MET A 1 7.16 -1.11 3.51
CA MET A 1 5.99 -1.97 3.78
C MET A 1 5.32 -2.43 2.48
N ASN A 2 5.23 -3.74 2.21
CA ASN A 2 4.51 -4.23 1.01
C ASN A 2 2.98 -4.27 1.26
N ILE A 3 2.19 -4.54 0.22
CA ILE A 3 0.71 -4.59 0.34
C ILE A 3 0.20 -5.67 1.29
N GLN A 4 0.94 -6.78 1.45
CA GLN A 4 0.56 -7.86 2.35
C GLN A 4 0.76 -7.47 3.81
N GLU A 5 1.86 -6.79 4.11
CA GLU A 5 2.13 -6.29 5.44
C GLU A 5 1.21 -5.10 5.78
N ALA A 6 0.93 -4.22 4.82
CA ALA A 6 -0.09 -3.18 4.97
C ALA A 6 -1.46 -3.78 5.30
N SER A 7 -1.85 -4.86 4.61
CA SER A 7 -3.09 -5.59 4.86
C SER A 7 -3.13 -6.20 6.26
N ARG A 8 -2.01 -6.80 6.70
CA ARG A 8 -1.89 -7.40 8.04
C ARG A 8 -1.94 -6.37 9.16
N GLN A 9 -1.28 -5.23 8.99
CA GLN A 9 -1.20 -4.19 10.02
C GLN A 9 -2.50 -3.38 10.15
N THR A 10 -3.16 -3.11 9.03
CA THR A 10 -4.39 -2.28 9.01
C THR A 10 -5.68 -3.10 9.11
N GLY A 11 -5.61 -4.42 8.90
CA GLY A 11 -6.79 -5.30 8.78
C GLY A 11 -7.57 -5.09 7.47
N ILE A 12 -7.10 -4.23 6.58
CA ILE A 12 -7.74 -3.93 5.30
C ILE A 12 -7.31 -4.97 4.26
N SER A 13 -8.24 -5.49 3.46
CA SER A 13 -7.91 -6.41 2.37
C SER A 13 -7.00 -5.76 1.32
N LYS A 14 -6.13 -6.56 0.70
CA LYS A 14 -5.24 -6.10 -0.39
C LYS A 14 -6.00 -5.39 -1.51
N ASP A 15 -7.20 -5.84 -1.84
CA ASP A 15 -8.04 -5.23 -2.88
C ASP A 15 -8.58 -3.86 -2.50
N MET A 16 -8.92 -3.64 -1.23
CA MET A 16 -9.28 -2.30 -0.73
C MET A 16 -8.07 -1.36 -0.77
N ILE A 17 -6.88 -1.84 -0.42
CA ILE A 17 -5.64 -1.04 -0.52
C ILE A 17 -5.41 -0.62 -1.98
N ARG A 18 -5.54 -1.52 -2.95
CA ARG A 18 -5.46 -1.18 -4.39
C ARG A 18 -6.57 -0.23 -4.82
N PHE A 19 -7.78 -0.40 -4.29
CA PHE A 19 -8.90 0.48 -4.57
C PHE A 19 -8.60 1.91 -4.09
N TYR A 20 -8.05 2.08 -2.89
CA TYR A 20 -7.64 3.37 -2.37
C TYR A 20 -6.46 3.97 -3.15
N GLU A 21 -5.50 3.16 -3.60
CA GLU A 21 -4.41 3.59 -4.48
C GLU A 21 -4.98 4.12 -5.81
N LYS A 22 -5.90 3.36 -6.43
CA LYS A 22 -6.57 3.75 -7.68
C LYS A 22 -7.43 5.00 -7.53
N LYS A 23 -8.03 5.19 -6.35
CA LYS A 23 -8.80 6.40 -5.99
C LYS A 23 -7.90 7.61 -5.70
N GLY A 24 -6.58 7.44 -5.59
CA GLY A 24 -5.65 8.51 -5.20
C GLY A 24 -5.76 8.90 -3.72
N LEU A 25 -6.28 8.01 -2.87
CA LEU A 25 -6.38 8.24 -1.43
C LEU A 25 -5.08 7.85 -0.71
N ILE A 26 -4.38 6.85 -1.23
CA ILE A 26 -3.06 6.44 -0.75
C ILE A 26 -2.07 6.52 -1.91
N HIS A 27 -0.85 6.94 -1.58
CA HIS A 27 0.23 7.10 -2.54
C HIS A 27 1.45 6.34 -2.04
N PRO A 28 1.54 5.02 -2.32
CA PRO A 28 2.73 4.26 -1.93
C PRO A 28 3.96 4.85 -2.63
N LYS A 29 5.04 5.04 -1.89
CA LYS A 29 6.32 5.44 -2.48
C LYS A 29 6.86 4.26 -3.29
N ARG A 30 7.51 4.55 -4.41
CA ARG A 30 8.31 3.54 -5.11
C ARG A 30 9.65 3.45 -4.39
N SER A 31 9.98 2.26 -3.91
CA SER A 31 11.31 1.94 -3.42
C SER A 31 12.28 1.87 -4.61
N GLU A 32 13.59 2.01 -4.35
CA GLU A 32 14.66 1.90 -5.37
C GLU A 32 14.60 0.58 -6.15
N ASN A 33 14.06 -0.47 -5.54
CA ASN A 33 13.88 -1.78 -6.16
C ASN A 33 12.58 -1.91 -6.99
N ASN A 34 11.94 -0.80 -7.39
CA ASN A 34 10.65 -0.74 -8.09
C ASN A 34 9.44 -1.36 -7.34
N TYR A 35 9.60 -1.73 -6.06
CA TYR A 35 8.49 -2.20 -5.24
C TYR A 35 7.66 -1.03 -4.67
N ARG A 36 6.36 -1.29 -4.48
CA ARG A 36 5.44 -0.35 -3.80
C ARG A 36 5.63 -0.43 -2.30
N ASP A 37 6.01 0.70 -1.71
CA ASP A 37 6.14 0.88 -0.27
C ASP A 37 4.94 1.67 0.28
N TYR A 38 4.10 0.97 1.03
CA TYR A 38 2.91 1.47 1.71
C TYR A 38 3.21 2.01 3.11
N SER A 39 4.47 2.12 3.52
CA SER A 39 4.84 2.69 4.81
C SER A 39 4.45 4.17 4.81
N ILE A 40 3.32 4.46 5.45
CA ILE A 40 2.92 5.81 5.83
C ILE A 40 4.03 6.36 6.72
N HIS A 41 4.58 7.51 6.32
CA HIS A 41 5.43 8.33 7.18
C HIS A 41 4.53 9.30 7.94
#